data_AF-A0A934BCN6-F1
#
_entry.id   AF-A0A934BCN6-F1
#
_cell.length_a   1.000
_cell.length_b   1.000
_cell.length_c   1.000
_cell.angle_alpha   90.00
_cell.angle_beta   90.00
_cell.angle_gamma   90.00
#
_symmetry.space_group_name_H-M   'P 1'
#
loop_
_entity.id
_entity.type
_entity.pdbx_description
1 polymer ?
#
loop_
_entity_poly.entity_id
_entity_poly.type
_entity_poly.pdbx_seq_one_letter_code
_entity_poly.pdbx_strand_id
1 'polypeptide(L)'
;TNMSFEFVEGEAILLLLNEKGICASSGSACTSGSLEPSHVLRAMGVPFTAVHGSVRLSLSRYNTIEDVDYIIEHLPPIIRRLREISPYGRETKVKEQTARVSARI
;
A
#
# COMPACT_ATOMS: atom_id res chain seq x y z
N THR A 1 12.23 -5.17 3.31
CA THR A 1 11.74 -5.00 1.92
C THR A 1 10.70 -3.90 1.86
N ASN A 2 10.70 -3.06 0.80
CA ASN A 2 9.74 -1.98 0.60
C ASN A 2 8.69 -2.38 -0.46
N MET A 3 7.42 -2.08 -0.19
CA MET A 3 6.29 -2.34 -1.08
C MET A 3 5.49 -1.05 -1.23
N SER A 4 4.89 -0.79 -2.39
CA SER A 4 4.12 0.43 -2.64
C SER A 4 2.76 0.07 -3.22
N PHE A 5 1.70 0.60 -2.62
CA PHE A 5 0.32 0.32 -3.00
C PHE A 5 -0.30 1.57 -3.63
N GLU A 6 -0.78 1.44 -4.86
CA GLU A 6 -1.47 2.55 -5.51
C GLU A 6 -2.81 2.88 -4.85
N PHE A 7 -3.11 4.17 -4.82
CA PHE A 7 -4.38 4.76 -4.38
C PHE A 7 -4.70 4.53 -2.89
N VAL A 8 -3.68 4.27 -2.08
CA VAL A 8 -3.79 4.04 -0.64
C VAL A 8 -2.72 4.85 0.08
N GLU A 9 -3.03 5.36 1.26
CA GLU A 9 -2.06 6.07 2.12
C GLU A 9 -1.33 5.12 3.05
N GLY A 10 -0.02 5.32 3.20
CA GLY A 10 0.87 4.52 4.03
C GLY A 10 0.47 4.54 5.50
N GLU A 11 0.12 5.70 6.08
CA GLU A 11 -0.30 5.79 7.48
C GLU A 11 -1.55 4.94 7.76
N ALA A 12 -2.52 4.93 6.85
CA ALA A 12 -3.73 4.13 7.00
C ALA A 12 -3.44 2.63 6.98
N ILE A 13 -2.49 2.19 6.15
CA ILE A 13 -2.03 0.80 6.13
C ILE A 13 -1.37 0.46 7.47
N LEU A 14 -0.47 1.31 7.96
CA LEU A 14 0.23 1.09 9.23
C LEU A 14 -0.72 1.01 10.42
N LEU A 15 -1.75 1.87 10.45
CA LEU A 15 -2.76 1.86 11.50
C LEU A 15 -3.51 0.52 11.55
N LEU A 16 -3.98 0.04 10.40
CA LEU A 16 -4.71 -1.23 10.32
C LEU A 16 -3.82 -2.45 10.55
N LEU A 17 -2.54 -2.40 10.16
CA LEU A 17 -1.57 -3.44 10.51
C LEU A 17 -1.31 -3.49 12.01
N ASN A 18 -1.22 -2.33 12.66
CA ASN A 18 -1.04 -2.25 14.11
C ASN A 18 -2.24 -2.82 14.88
N GLU A 19 -3.48 -2.62 14.39
CA GLU A 19 -4.68 -3.28 14.95
C GLU A 19 -4.62 -4.81 14.88
N LYS A 20 -3.85 -5.36 13.92
CA LYS A 20 -3.58 -6.80 13.78
C LYS A 20 -2.32 -7.26 14.50
N GLY A 21 -1.65 -6.37 15.25
CA GLY A 21 -0.39 -6.66 15.92
C GLY A 21 0.81 -6.82 14.98
N ILE A 22 0.68 -6.38 13.71
CA ILE A 22 1.76 -6.45 12.72
C ILE A 22 2.53 -5.13 12.74
N CYS A 23 3.79 -5.18 13.19
CA CYS A 23 4.68 -4.03 13.17
C CYS A 23 5.26 -3.81 11.77
N ALA A 24 5.03 -2.63 11.20
CA ALA A 24 5.62 -2.20 9.93
C ALA A 24 6.09 -0.75 10.02
N SER A 25 6.83 -0.28 9.01
CA SER A 25 7.28 1.10 8.92
C SER A 25 6.84 1.72 7.60
N SER A 26 6.66 3.03 7.55
CA SER A 26 6.39 3.72 6.30
C SER A 26 7.67 3.86 5.48
N GLY A 27 7.56 3.63 4.17
CA GLY A 27 8.60 3.99 3.19
C GLY A 27 8.38 5.38 2.58
N SER A 28 7.20 5.97 2.81
CA SER A 28 6.72 7.21 2.21
C SER A 28 7.15 8.39 3.06
N ALA A 29 8.46 8.65 3.13
CA ALA A 29 9.04 9.85 3.78
C ALA A 29 8.28 10.33 5.01
N CYS A 30 8.39 9.63 6.14
CA CYS A 30 7.75 10.15 7.35
C CYS A 30 8.46 11.42 7.87
N THR A 31 7.72 12.52 7.74
CA THR A 31 7.48 13.58 8.74
C THR A 31 8.59 14.56 9.13
N SER A 32 8.54 15.76 8.54
CA SER A 32 8.79 17.05 9.23
C SER A 32 7.91 18.21 8.69
N GLY A 33 6.65 17.93 8.30
CA GLY A 33 5.68 18.97 7.86
C GLY A 33 5.63 19.27 6.36
N SER A 34 6.23 18.43 5.51
CA SER A 34 6.17 18.55 4.05
C SER A 34 5.32 17.43 3.45
N LEU A 35 4.38 17.80 2.57
CA LEU A 35 3.58 16.89 1.72
C LEU A 35 4.41 16.24 0.59
N GLU A 36 5.70 16.54 0.53
CA GLU A 36 6.56 16.09 -0.56
C GLU A 36 6.89 14.58 -0.46
N PRO A 37 6.78 13.84 -1.57
CA PRO A 37 7.11 12.43 -1.62
C PRO A 37 8.59 12.16 -1.33
N SER A 38 8.89 10.94 -0.84
CA SER A 38 10.27 10.49 -0.63
C SER A 38 11.14 10.68 -1.86
N HIS A 39 12.18 11.51 -1.73
CA HIS A 39 13.17 11.73 -2.78
C HIS A 39 13.84 10.43 -3.22
N VAL A 40 14.00 9.46 -2.32
CA VAL A 40 14.57 8.14 -2.61
C VAL A 40 13.60 7.31 -3.46
N LEU A 41 12.32 7.24 -3.08
CA LEU A 41 11.32 6.49 -3.87
C LEU A 41 11.13 7.09 -5.26
N ARG A 42 11.18 8.43 -5.35
CA ARG A 42 11.15 9.14 -6.63
C ARG A 42 12.37 8.81 -7.50
N ALA A 43 13.56 8.78 -6.92
CA ALA A 43 14.78 8.42 -7.64
C ALA A 43 14.78 6.95 -8.10
N MET A 44 14.13 6.06 -7.34
CA MET A 44 13.92 4.65 -7.74
C MET A 44 12.83 4.47 -8.81
N GLY A 45 12.18 5.55 -9.26
CA GLY A 45 11.15 5.50 -10.29
C GLY A 45 9.79 4.96 -9.82
N VAL A 46 9.52 4.99 -8.51
CA VAL A 46 8.20 4.60 -8.00
C VAL A 46 7.15 5.61 -8.49
N PRO A 47 6.03 5.16 -9.10
CA PRO A 47 4.98 6.05 -9.58
C PRO A 47 4.42 6.93 -8.46
N PHE A 48 4.14 8.20 -8.74
CA PHE A 48 3.61 9.15 -7.75
C PHE A 48 2.30 8.65 -7.09
N THR A 49 1.49 7.92 -7.85
CA THR A 49 0.25 7.24 -7.39
C THR A 49 0.49 6.17 -6.32
N ALA A 50 1.71 5.63 -6.22
CA ALA A 50 2.11 4.57 -5.31
C ALA A 50 3.03 5.04 -4.18
N VAL A 51 3.74 6.16 -4.36
CA VAL A 51 4.76 6.62 -3.39
C VAL A 51 4.18 6.83 -1.99
N HIS A 52 2.98 7.39 -1.91
CA HIS A 52 2.28 7.66 -0.65
C HIS A 52 1.81 6.39 0.07
N GLY A 53 1.59 5.30 -0.68
CA GLY A 53 1.18 4.00 -0.13
C GLY A 53 2.35 3.06 0.13
N SER A 54 3.55 3.59 0.41
CA SER A 54 4.73 2.75 0.59
C SER A 54 4.95 2.32 2.04
N VAL A 55 5.14 1.02 2.20
CA VAL A 55 5.28 0.34 3.49
C VAL A 55 6.48 -0.60 3.42
N ARG A 56 7.30 -0.58 4.47
CA ARG A 56 8.47 -1.43 4.65
C ARG A 56 8.22 -2.43 5.77
N LEU A 57 8.28 -3.70 5.40
CA LEU A 57 8.38 -4.83 6.33
C LEU A 57 9.84 -5.25 6.44
N SER A 58 10.34 -5.32 7.68
CA SER A 58 11.72 -5.72 7.99
C SER A 58 11.67 -7.03 8.74
N LEU A 59 12.17 -8.09 8.11
CA LEU A 59 12.25 -9.42 8.70
C LEU A 59 13.59 -9.61 9.42
N SER A 60 13.61 -10.51 10.40
CA SER A 60 14.77 -10.90 11.19
C SER A 60 14.87 -12.42 11.28
N ARG A 61 15.98 -12.93 11.82
CA ARG A 61 16.17 -14.37 12.08
C ARG A 61 15.16 -14.98 13.06
N TYR A 62 14.39 -14.15 13.76
CA TYR A 62 13.38 -14.58 14.73
C TYR A 62 11.99 -14.68 14.11
N ASN A 63 11.81 -14.24 12.87
CA ASN A 63 10.54 -14.41 12.18
C ASN A 63 10.37 -15.83 11.67
N THR A 64 9.14 -16.32 11.73
CA THR A 64 8.78 -17.65 11.26
C THR A 64 7.99 -17.58 9.95
N ILE A 65 7.73 -18.74 9.33
CA ILE A 65 6.91 -18.78 8.12
C ILE A 65 5.45 -18.43 8.43
N GLU A 66 4.99 -18.79 9.63
CA GLU A 66 3.65 -18.48 10.13
C GLU A 66 3.43 -16.97 10.26
N ASP A 67 4.45 -16.20 10.67
CA ASP A 67 4.38 -14.72 10.67
C ASP A 67 4.11 -14.18 9.26
N VAL A 68 4.77 -14.75 8.26
CA VAL A 68 4.63 -14.33 6.86
C VAL A 68 3.25 -14.70 6.33
N ASP A 69 2.77 -15.91 6.62
CA ASP A 69 1.42 -16.36 6.25
C ASP A 69 0.36 -15.47 6.90
N TYR A 70 0.53 -15.10 8.17
CA TYR A 70 -0.35 -14.18 8.88
C TYR A 70 -0.41 -12.80 8.21
N ILE A 71 0.74 -12.26 7.78
CA ILE A 71 0.80 -11.00 7.04
C ILE A 71 0.07 -11.13 5.70
N ILE A 72 0.29 -12.22 4.95
CA ILE A 72 -0.34 -12.47 3.64
C ILE A 72 -1.85 -12.63 3.77
N GLU A 73 -2.35 -13.20 4.87
CA GLU A 73 -3.77 -13.31 5.15
C GLU A 73 -4.42 -11.94 5.38
N HIS A 74 -3.75 -11.05 6.12
CA HIS A 74 -4.34 -9.80 6.61
C HIS A 74 -4.10 -8.58 5.71
N LEU A 75 -2.96 -8.51 5.04
CA LEU A 75 -2.57 -7.36 4.24
C LEU A 75 -3.51 -7.14 3.02
N PRO A 76 -3.84 -8.13 2.18
CA PRO A 76 -4.72 -7.92 1.02
C PRO A 76 -6.15 -7.47 1.38
N PRO A 77 -6.83 -8.01 2.41
CA PRO A 77 -8.09 -7.46 2.90
C PRO A 77 -7.99 -5.99 3.36
N ILE A 78 -6.92 -5.62 4.06
CA ILE A 78 -6.67 -4.24 4.50
C ILE A 78 -6.56 -3.31 3.29
N ILE A 79 -5.73 -3.66 2.30
CA ILE A 79 -5.57 -2.86 1.08
C ILE A 79 -6.89 -2.73 0.31
N ARG A 80 -7.68 -3.81 0.21
CA ARG A 80 -9.01 -3.77 -0.43
C ARG A 80 -9.94 -2.78 0.26
N ARG A 81 -10.04 -2.85 1.58
CA ARG A 81 -10.88 -1.95 2.38
C ARG A 81 -10.46 -0.48 2.20
N LEU A 82 -9.16 -0.19 2.25
CA LEU A 82 -8.65 1.17 2.05
C LEU A 82 -8.91 1.69 0.63
N ARG A 83 -8.85 0.83 -0.39
CA ARG A 83 -9.19 1.22 -1.77
C ARG A 83 -10.67 1.54 -1.97
N GLU A 84 -11.57 0.95 -1.19
CA GLU A 84 -13.02 1.23 -1.29
C GLU A 84 -13.38 2.62 -0.76
N ILE A 85 -12.68 3.08 0.27
CA ILE A 85 -12.86 4.42 0.86
C ILE A 85 -12.06 5.49 0.13
N SER A 86 -10.99 5.10 -0.58
CA SER A 86 -10.16 6.01 -1.37
C SER A 86 -10.96 6.65 -2.51
N PRO A 87 -10.95 8.00 -2.65
CA PRO A 87 -11.60 8.67 -3.76
C PRO A 87 -10.99 8.27 -5.11
N TYR A 88 -9.70 7.92 -5.14
CA TYR A 88 -8.97 7.51 -6.34
C TYR A 88 -9.14 6.02 -6.67
N GLY A 89 -9.43 5.17 -5.68
CA GLY A 89 -9.65 3.73 -5.90
C GLY A 89 -10.90 3.40 -6.74
N ARG A 90 -11.87 4.33 -6.80
CA ARG A 90 -13.08 4.20 -7.63
C ARG A 90 -12.80 4.37 -9.11
N GLU A 91 -11.83 5.21 -9.50
CA GLU A 91 -11.47 5.43 -10.91
C GLU A 91 -10.91 4.16 -11.55
N THR A 92 -10.19 3.32 -10.80
CA THR A 92 -9.71 2.01 -11.25
C THR A 92 -10.84 1.04 -11.56
N LYS A 93 -11.91 0.99 -10.75
CA LYS A 93 -13.09 0.15 -11.04
C LYS A 93 -13.81 0.60 -12.31
N VAL A 94 -13.92 1.91 -12.53
CA VAL A 94 -14.53 2.48 -13.75
C VAL A 94 -13.70 2.12 -14.99
N LYS A 95 -12.36 2.19 -14.92
CA LYS A 95 -11.48 1.78 -16.03
C LYS A 95 -11.53 0.27 -16.32
N GLU A 96 -11.53 -0.58 -15.30
CA GLU A 96 -11.67 -2.03 -15.49
C GLU A 96 -13.06 -2.42 -16.03
N GLN A 97 -14.12 -1.75 -15.60
CA GLN A 97 -15.47 -1.96 -16.14
C GLN A 97 -15.58 -1.47 -17.60
N THR A 98 -15.02 -0.30 -17.93
CA THR A 98 -15.03 0.24 -19.30
C THR A 98 -14.20 -0.63 -20.26
N ALA A 99 -13.05 -1.14 -19.82
CA ALA A 99 -12.23 -2.06 -20.61
C ALA A 99 -12.94 -3.40 -20.90
N ARG A 100 -13.71 -3.92 -19.93
CA ARG A 100 -14.50 -5.16 -20.12
C ARG A 100 -15.72 -4.99 -21.03
N VAL A 101 -16.28 -3.79 -21.13
CA VAL A 101 -17.38 -3.48 -22.08
C VAL A 101 -16.85 -3.29 -23.49
N SER A 102 -15.70 -2.63 -23.66
CA SER A 102 -15.06 -2.43 -24.98
C SER A 102 -14.55 -3.76 -25.60
N ALA A 103 -14.09 -4.71 -24.79
CA ALA A 103 -13.63 -6.02 -25.27
C ALA A 103 -14.78 -7.02 -25.63
N ARG A 104 -16.05 -6.58 -25.59
CA ARG A 104 -17.24 -7.38 -25.95
C ARG A 104 -18.02 -6.82 -27.15
N ILE A 105 -17.49 -5.80 -27.83
CA ILE A 105 -18.00 -5.26 -29.10
C ILE A 105 -16.91 -5.52 -30.15
#